data_AF-A0A955QPX5-F1
#
_entry.id   AF-A0A955QPX5-F1
#
_cell.length_a   1.000
_cell.length_b   1.000
_cell.length_c   1.000
_cell.angle_alpha   90.00
_cell.angle_beta   90.00
_cell.angle_gamma   90.00
#
_symmetry.space_group_name_H-M   'P 1'
#
loop_
_entity.id
_entity.type
_entity.pdbx_description
1 polymer ?
#
loop_
_entity_poly.entity_id
_entity_poly.type
_entity_poly.pdbx_seq_one_letter_code
_entity_poly.pdbx_strand_id
1 'polypeptide(L)'
;KAQPDTNHEARLFERSCAGCHGADGHGTEMAHPPWGPHFFNIASGLARMSQAAAFIKGNMPITQPGTFSDADTFDIAAFVNSHPRPDYPPKMLDYPKGGKPTDVPD
;
A
#
# COMPACT_ATOMS: atom_id res chain seq x y z
N LYS A 1 -29.07 6.28 0.59
CA LYS A 1 -27.68 6.33 1.13
C LYS A 1 -27.08 4.95 0.87
N ALA A 2 -26.03 4.84 0.06
CA ALA A 2 -25.40 3.56 -0.22
C ALA A 2 -24.81 2.99 1.08
N GLN A 3 -24.98 1.69 1.31
CA GLN A 3 -24.34 1.01 2.43
C GLN A 3 -22.82 1.08 2.27
N PRO A 4 -22.05 1.21 3.37
CA PRO A 4 -20.59 1.16 3.29
C PRO A 4 -20.19 -0.20 2.70
N ASP A 5 -19.52 -0.13 1.56
CA ASP A 5 -19.03 -1.28 0.84
C ASP A 5 -17.75 -1.78 1.51
N THR A 6 -17.90 -2.64 2.52
CA THR A 6 -16.79 -3.15 3.35
C THR A 6 -15.79 -4.04 2.59
N ASN A 7 -15.95 -4.19 1.28
CA ASN A 7 -15.11 -5.02 0.41
C ASN A 7 -14.68 -4.27 -0.86
N HIS A 8 -14.89 -2.95 -0.93
CA HIS A 8 -14.54 -2.16 -2.12
C HIS A 8 -13.06 -2.27 -2.43
N GLU A 9 -12.21 -2.11 -1.42
CA GLU A 9 -10.76 -2.07 -1.55
C GLU A 9 -10.19 -3.43 -2.02
N ALA A 10 -10.70 -4.52 -1.43
CA ALA A 10 -10.32 -5.87 -1.84
C ALA A 10 -10.68 -6.17 -3.29
N ARG A 11 -11.89 -5.77 -3.73
CA ARG A 11 -12.30 -6.00 -5.12
C ARG A 11 -11.62 -5.08 -6.11
N LEU A 12 -11.25 -3.88 -5.69
CA LEU A 12 -10.44 -2.96 -6.49
C LEU A 12 -9.05 -3.55 -6.72
N PHE A 13 -8.42 -4.10 -5.68
CA PHE A 13 -7.17 -4.85 -5.82
C PHE A 13 -7.32 -6.08 -6.74
N GLU A 14 -8.36 -6.89 -6.56
CA GLU A 14 -8.61 -8.07 -7.39
C GLU A 14 -8.75 -7.71 -8.88
N ARG A 15 -9.48 -6.63 -9.20
CA ARG A 15 -9.74 -6.23 -10.58
C ARG A 15 -8.57 -5.51 -11.25
N SER A 16 -7.75 -4.81 -10.48
CA SER A 16 -6.78 -3.86 -11.05
C SER A 16 -5.31 -4.17 -10.72
N CYS A 17 -5.04 -5.03 -9.73
CA CYS A 17 -3.69 -5.29 -9.22
C CYS A 17 -3.32 -6.78 -9.30
N ALA A 18 -4.26 -7.67 -8.98
CA ALA A 18 -4.01 -9.11 -8.85
C ALA A 18 -3.48 -9.79 -10.12
N GLY A 19 -3.81 -9.26 -11.31
CA GLY A 19 -3.28 -9.79 -12.57
C GLY A 19 -1.75 -9.75 -12.67
N CYS A 20 -1.10 -8.78 -12.03
CA CYS A 20 0.36 -8.67 -11.98
C CYS A 20 0.91 -9.16 -10.64
N HIS A 21 0.27 -8.80 -9.54
CA HIS A 21 0.77 -9.02 -8.18
C HIS A 21 0.31 -10.34 -7.53
N GLY A 22 -0.48 -11.15 -8.23
CA GLY A 22 -1.11 -12.36 -7.70
C GLY A 22 -2.38 -12.05 -6.90
N ALA A 23 -3.33 -12.99 -6.92
CA ALA A 23 -4.61 -12.85 -6.23
C ALA A 23 -4.47 -12.75 -4.70
N ASP A 24 -3.43 -13.37 -4.14
CA ASP A 24 -3.07 -13.35 -2.73
C ASP A 24 -1.96 -12.31 -2.42
N GLY A 25 -1.51 -11.55 -3.41
CA GLY A 25 -0.43 -10.58 -3.27
C GLY A 25 0.93 -11.20 -2.95
N HIS A 26 1.15 -12.48 -3.25
CA HIS A 26 2.48 -13.10 -3.14
C HIS A 26 3.43 -12.75 -4.30
N GLY A 27 2.97 -11.95 -5.26
CA GLY A 27 3.73 -11.59 -6.44
C GLY A 27 3.67 -12.67 -7.51
N THR A 28 4.21 -12.33 -8.67
CA THR A 28 4.40 -13.24 -9.81
C THR A 28 5.77 -12.96 -10.44
N GLU A 29 6.13 -13.70 -11.49
CA GLU A 29 7.29 -13.36 -12.33
C GLU A 29 7.20 -11.95 -12.95
N MET A 30 5.99 -11.39 -13.08
CA MET A 30 5.78 -10.06 -13.67
C MET A 30 5.94 -8.93 -12.65
N ALA A 31 5.59 -9.16 -11.39
CA ALA A 31 5.63 -8.12 -10.37
C ALA A 31 5.89 -8.70 -8.98
N HIS A 32 6.68 -7.97 -8.20
CA HIS A 32 6.97 -8.28 -6.81
C HIS A 32 5.67 -8.32 -5.96
N PRO A 33 5.66 -9.02 -4.81
CA PRO A 33 4.55 -8.90 -3.87
C PRO A 33 4.39 -7.44 -3.39
N PRO A 34 3.16 -6.92 -3.26
CA PRO A 34 2.89 -5.58 -2.72
C PRO A 34 3.02 -5.49 -1.20
N TRP A 35 3.07 -6.63 -0.48
CA TRP A 35 3.25 -6.71 0.97
C TRP A 35 4.03 -7.98 1.35
N GLY A 36 4.07 -8.31 2.64
CA GLY A 36 4.68 -9.55 3.13
C GLY A 36 6.16 -9.41 3.51
N PRO A 37 6.80 -10.53 3.91
CA PRO A 37 8.07 -10.50 4.66
C PRO A 37 9.28 -10.02 3.84
N HIS A 38 9.18 -9.96 2.52
CA HIS A 38 10.32 -9.74 1.63
C HIS A 38 10.25 -8.46 0.80
N PHE A 39 9.19 -7.65 0.90
CA PHE A 39 9.06 -6.46 0.06
C PHE A 39 9.52 -5.17 0.76
N PHE A 40 8.80 -4.72 1.79
CA PHE A 40 9.25 -3.58 2.60
C PHE A 40 8.83 -3.72 4.06
N ASN A 41 9.64 -3.16 4.96
CA ASN A 41 9.34 -3.10 6.39
C ASN A 41 8.52 -1.83 6.73
N ILE A 42 8.09 -1.74 7.98
CA ILE A 42 7.26 -0.63 8.48
C ILE A 42 7.94 0.75 8.43
N ALA A 43 9.28 0.82 8.38
CA ALA A 43 10.03 2.07 8.27
C ALA A 43 10.16 2.57 6.81
N SER A 44 9.71 1.77 5.84
CA SER A 44 9.66 2.20 4.45
C SER A 44 8.72 3.39 4.27
N GLY A 45 9.10 4.29 3.37
CA GLY A 45 8.24 5.38 2.94
C GLY A 45 6.87 4.89 2.47
N LEU A 46 6.81 3.71 1.81
CA LEU A 46 5.57 3.11 1.30
C LEU A 46 4.68 2.51 2.39
N ALA A 47 5.18 2.32 3.61
CA ALA A 47 4.33 1.96 4.74
C ALA A 47 3.44 3.12 5.21
N ARG A 48 3.73 4.37 4.76
CA ARG A 48 2.93 5.56 5.03
C ARG A 48 1.82 5.71 3.99
N MET A 49 0.61 6.00 4.45
CA MET A 49 -0.57 6.10 3.58
C MET A 49 -0.43 7.14 2.47
N SER A 50 0.05 8.35 2.81
CA SER A 50 0.19 9.45 1.83
C SER A 50 1.19 9.10 0.72
N GLN A 51 2.32 8.50 1.09
CA GLN A 51 3.38 8.12 0.18
C GLN A 51 3.01 6.90 -0.66
N ALA A 52 2.32 5.91 -0.08
CA ALA A 52 1.79 4.77 -0.81
C ALA A 52 0.79 5.24 -1.88
N ALA A 53 -0.15 6.10 -1.50
CA ALA A 53 -1.12 6.66 -2.43
C ALA A 53 -0.43 7.47 -3.54
N ALA A 54 0.52 8.34 -3.21
CA ALA A 54 1.29 9.09 -4.21
C ALA A 54 2.06 8.17 -5.18
N PHE A 55 2.66 7.10 -4.65
CA PHE A 55 3.37 6.10 -5.48
C PHE A 55 2.40 5.37 -6.42
N ILE A 56 1.28 4.88 -5.90
CA ILE A 56 0.25 4.18 -6.68
C ILE A 56 -0.30 5.10 -7.77
N LYS A 57 -0.68 6.34 -7.44
CA LYS A 57 -1.19 7.31 -8.41
C LYS A 57 -0.18 7.58 -9.52
N GLY A 58 1.10 7.73 -9.19
CA GLY A 58 2.13 8.10 -10.14
C GLY A 58 2.70 6.94 -10.97
N ASN A 59 2.53 5.69 -10.52
CA ASN A 59 3.25 4.54 -11.11
C ASN A 59 2.37 3.33 -11.42
N MET A 60 1.13 3.29 -10.91
CA MET A 60 0.25 2.13 -11.05
C MET A 60 -1.08 2.46 -11.75
N PRO A 61 -1.62 1.51 -12.54
CA PRO A 61 -0.91 0.34 -13.07
C PRO A 61 0.25 0.79 -13.99
N ILE A 62 1.32 0.01 -14.08
CA ILE A 62 2.54 0.39 -14.82
C ILE A 62 2.29 0.76 -16.29
N THR A 63 1.26 0.17 -16.88
CA THR A 63 0.84 0.42 -18.27
C THR A 63 0.06 1.72 -18.44
N GLN A 64 -0.58 2.23 -17.38
CA GLN A 64 -1.43 3.42 -17.40
C GLN A 64 -1.39 4.18 -16.05
N PRO A 65 -0.26 4.78 -15.67
CA PRO A 65 -0.18 5.55 -14.43
C PRO A 65 -1.19 6.70 -14.40
N GLY A 66 -1.72 7.01 -13.22
CA GLY A 66 -2.66 8.11 -13.01
C GLY A 66 -4.13 7.77 -13.24
N THR A 67 -4.44 6.55 -13.66
CA THR A 67 -5.79 6.13 -14.08
C THR A 67 -6.81 6.08 -12.93
N PHE A 68 -6.38 5.75 -11.70
CA PHE A 68 -7.29 5.64 -10.55
C PHE A 68 -7.75 7.01 -10.06
N SER A 69 -8.98 7.10 -9.55
CA SER A 69 -9.41 8.30 -8.82
C SER A 69 -8.59 8.49 -7.54
N ASP A 70 -8.62 9.68 -6.95
CA ASP A 70 -7.91 9.89 -5.68
C ASP A 70 -8.45 8.97 -4.57
N ALA A 71 -9.77 8.78 -4.52
CA ALA A 71 -10.41 7.84 -3.59
C ALA A 71 -9.92 6.40 -3.81
N ASP A 72 -9.99 5.90 -5.04
CA ASP A 72 -9.53 4.55 -5.39
C ASP A 72 -8.03 4.36 -5.08
N THR A 73 -7.22 5.41 -5.30
CA THR A 73 -5.79 5.38 -4.97
C THR A 73 -5.58 5.19 -3.47
N PHE A 74 -6.33 5.92 -2.63
CA PHE A 74 -6.26 5.77 -1.18
C PHE A 74 -6.80 4.40 -0.73
N ASP A 75 -7.84 3.89 -1.37
CA ASP A 75 -8.42 2.57 -1.08
C ASP A 75 -7.43 1.45 -1.40
N ILE A 76 -6.74 1.51 -2.55
CA ILE A 76 -5.67 0.56 -2.90
C ILE A 76 -4.52 0.67 -1.90
N ALA A 77 -4.09 1.88 -1.57
CA ALA A 77 -3.02 2.10 -0.59
C ALA A 77 -3.40 1.53 0.78
N ALA A 78 -4.64 1.71 1.22
CA ALA A 78 -5.16 1.22 2.49
C ALA A 78 -5.21 -0.30 2.50
N PHE A 79 -5.65 -0.92 1.40
CA PHE A 79 -5.65 -2.36 1.24
C PHE A 79 -4.25 -2.95 1.29
N VAL A 80 -3.30 -2.40 0.52
CA VAL A 80 -1.91 -2.85 0.57
C VAL A 80 -1.35 -2.68 1.98
N ASN A 81 -1.64 -1.54 2.63
CA ASN A 81 -1.14 -1.25 3.96
C ASN A 81 -1.90 -1.93 5.11
N SER A 82 -2.99 -2.66 4.87
CA SER A 82 -3.66 -3.47 5.90
C SER A 82 -3.02 -4.86 6.09
N HIS A 83 -2.14 -5.27 5.17
CA HIS A 83 -1.47 -6.57 5.22
C HIS A 83 -0.21 -6.54 6.10
N PRO A 84 0.12 -7.67 6.77
CA PRO A 84 1.31 -7.78 7.61
C PRO A 84 2.61 -7.47 6.84
N ARG A 85 3.55 -6.83 7.54
CA ARG A 85 4.90 -6.56 7.04
C ARG A 85 5.93 -6.62 8.17
N PRO A 86 7.22 -6.82 7.86
CA PRO A 86 8.27 -6.85 8.88
C PRO A 86 8.32 -5.55 9.68
N ASP A 87 8.51 -5.68 10.97
CA ASP A 87 8.89 -4.55 11.81
C ASP A 87 10.34 -4.11 11.50
N TYR A 88 10.70 -2.90 11.90
CA TYR A 88 12.05 -2.36 11.86
C TYR A 88 12.42 -1.84 13.26
N PRO A 89 13.05 -2.65 14.12
CA PRO A 89 13.34 -2.27 15.51
C PRO A 89 14.05 -0.92 15.69
N PRO A 90 15.02 -0.51 14.83
CA PRO A 90 15.65 0.79 14.95
C PRO A 90 14.72 2.00 14.75
N LYS A 91 13.48 1.81 14.26
CA LYS A 91 12.48 2.90 14.04
C LYS A 91 12.22 3.77 15.27
N MET A 92 12.42 3.20 16.47
CA MET A 92 12.31 3.92 17.73
C MET A 92 13.31 5.09 17.86
N LEU A 93 14.35 5.11 17.03
CA LEU A 93 15.40 6.13 17.02
C LEU A 93 15.20 7.21 15.94
N ASP A 94 14.16 7.09 15.09
CA ASP A 94 13.97 7.99 13.94
C ASP A 94 13.55 9.41 14.36
N TYR A 95 12.87 9.53 15.50
CA TYR A 95 12.31 10.79 16.00
C TYR A 95 12.77 11.08 17.44
N PRO A 96 14.09 11.20 17.71
CA PRO A 96 14.62 11.32 19.07
C PRO A 96 14.24 12.65 19.75
N LYS A 97 13.79 13.63 18.97
CA LYS A 97 13.31 14.94 19.42
C LYS A 97 11.78 15.10 19.25
N GLY A 98 11.07 14.01 18.97
CA GLY A 98 9.66 14.05 18.55
C GLY A 98 9.47 14.48 17.09
N GLY A 99 8.24 14.82 16.71
CA GLY A 99 7.89 15.22 15.34
C GLY A 99 7.64 14.05 14.37
N LYS A 100 7.32 12.86 14.90
CA LYS A 100 6.86 11.71 14.09
C LYS A 100 5.65 12.16 13.26
N PRO A 101 5.70 12.11 11.91
CA PRO A 101 4.54 12.37 11.07
C PRO A 101 3.38 11.44 11.44
N THR A 102 2.16 11.94 11.37
CA THR A 102 0.96 11.22 11.83
C THR A 102 0.63 9.99 10.99
N ASP A 103 1.20 9.88 9.80
CA ASP A 103 1.01 8.77 8.87
C ASP A 103 2.16 7.74 8.90
N VAL A 104 3.12 7.89 9.83
CA VAL A 104 4.10 6.85 10.12
C VAL A 104 3.44 5.78 10.98
N PRO A 105 3.41 4.52 10.54
CA PRO A 105 2.86 3.44 11.35
C PRO A 105 3.62 3.25 12.67
N ASP A 106 2.96 2.68 13.68
CA ASP A 106 3.55 2.43 15.00
C ASP A 106 4.47 1.21 15.05
#